data_AF-A0A937ZCA2-F1
#
_entry.id   AF-A0A937ZCA2-F1
#
_cell.length_a   1.000
_cell.length_b   1.000
_cell.length_c   1.000
_cell.angle_alpha   90.00
_cell.angle_beta   90.00
_cell.angle_gamma   90.00
#
_symmetry.space_group_name_H-M   'P 1'
#
loop_
_entity.id
_entity.type
_entity.pdbx_description
1 polymer ?
#
loop_
_entity_poly.entity_id
_entity_poly.type
_entity_poly.pdbx_seq_one_letter_code
_entity_poly.pdbx_strand_id
1 'polypeptide(L)' 'MGHLGLDRVRQEIGAVALAAGREEASITLIAVSKTFAATEIVPVIAAGQRDFGENRVQEAKA' A
#
# COMPACT_ATOMS: atom_id res chain seq x y z
N MET A 1 -11.87 -9.92 2.23
CA MET A 1 -12.31 -8.66 2.86
C MET A 1 -11.46 -7.57 2.24
N GLY A 2 -12.06 -6.66 1.47
CA GLY A 2 -11.33 -5.59 0.76
C GLY A 2 -11.14 -4.34 1.63
N HIS A 3 -10.35 -3.38 1.15
CA HIS A 3 -10.19 -2.08 1.80
C HIS A 3 -10.38 -1.00 0.73
N LEU A 4 -11.45 -0.21 0.85
CA LEU A 4 -11.91 0.71 -0.21
C LEU A 4 -10.78 1.62 -0.73
N GLY A 5 -9.95 2.16 0.16
CA GLY A 5 -8.82 3.01 -0.24
C GLY A 5 -7.72 2.24 -0.98
N LEU A 6 -7.46 0.99 -0.59
CA LEU A 6 -6.43 0.17 -1.21
C LEU A 6 -6.89 -0.31 -2.60
N ASP A 7 -8.14 -0.76 -2.68
CA ASP A 7 -8.74 -1.26 -3.92
C ASP A 7 -8.81 -0.15 -4.98
N ARG A 8 -9.18 1.07 -4.57
CA ARG A 8 -9.17 2.25 -5.43
C ARG A 8 -7.78 2.54 -6.00
N VAL A 9 -6.75 2.58 -5.15
CA VAL A 9 -5.38 2.88 -5.59
C VAL A 9 -4.86 1.78 -6.53
N ARG A 10 -5.13 0.51 -6.26
CA ARG A 10 -4.77 -0.60 -7.16
C ARG A 10 -5.43 -0.47 -8.54
N GLN A 11 -6.72 -0.12 -8.57
CA GLN A 11 -7.43 0.13 -9.83
C GLN A 11 -6.83 1.30 -10.62
N GLU A 12 -6.49 2.41 -9.94
CA GLU A 12 -5.85 3.56 -10.57
C GLU A 12 -4.47 3.18 -11.15
N ILE A 13 -3.66 2.39 -10.41
CA ILE A 13 -2.37 1.89 -10.89
C ILE A 13 -2.54 1.00 -12.12
N GLY A 14 -3.47 0.04 -12.09
CA GLY A 14 -3.72 -0.85 -13.22
C GLY A 14 -4.15 -0.09 -14.48
N ALA A 15 -5.03 0.90 -14.34
CA ALA A 15 -5.48 1.74 -15.45
C ALA A 15 -4.33 2.55 -16.06
N VAL A 16 -3.49 3.17 -15.23
CA VAL A 16 -2.34 3.96 -15.70
C VAL A 16 -1.24 3.08 -16.30
N ALA A 17 -0.98 1.91 -15.71
CA ALA A 17 -0.02 0.95 -16.25
C ALA A 17 -0.42 0.50 -17.66
N LEU A 18 -1.69 0.15 -17.85
CA LEU A 18 -2.25 -0.22 -19.15
C LEU A 18 -2.12 0.92 -20.17
N ALA A 19 -2.51 2.14 -19.78
CA ALA A 19 -2.40 3.32 -20.64
C ALA A 19 -0.94 3.63 -21.04
N ALA A 20 0.03 3.29 -20.18
CA ALA A 20 1.46 3.44 -20.43
C ALA A 20 2.10 2.23 -21.16
N GLY A 21 1.33 1.20 -21.52
CA GLY A 21 1.87 -0.02 -22.15
C GLY A 21 2.74 -0.85 -21.21
N ARG A 22 2.52 -0.76 -19.89
CA ARG A 22 3.25 -1.50 -18.86
C ARG A 22 2.36 -2.52 -18.18
N GLU A 23 2.98 -3.59 -17.68
CA GLU A 23 2.29 -4.54 -16.79
C GLU A 23 2.11 -3.93 -15.40
N GLU A 24 0.91 -4.05 -14.82
CA GLU A 24 0.62 -3.61 -13.45
C GLU A 24 1.60 -4.23 -12.44
N ALA A 25 1.93 -5.51 -12.61
CA ALA A 25 2.86 -6.25 -11.75
C ALA A 25 4.29 -5.67 -11.76
N SER A 26 4.63 -4.84 -12.75
CA SER A 26 5.92 -4.12 -12.80
C SER A 26 5.97 -2.88 -11.88
N ILE A 27 4.89 -2.58 -11.15
CA ILE A 27 4.74 -1.43 -10.27
C ILE A 27 4.55 -1.93 -8.83
N THR A 28 5.44 -1.51 -7.93
CA THR A 28 5.30 -1.78 -6.50
C THR A 28 4.52 -0.65 -5.82
N LEU A 29 3.36 -0.96 -5.25
CA LEU A 29 2.60 -0.03 -4.40
C LEU A 29 3.16 -0.07 -2.98
N ILE A 30 3.80 1.02 -2.56
CA ILE A 30 4.27 1.19 -1.17
C ILE A 30 3.25 2.05 -0.41
N ALA A 31 2.57 1.45 0.58
CA ALA A 31 1.63 2.16 1.44
C ALA A 31 2.39 2.93 2.53
N VAL A 32 2.29 4.26 2.53
CA VAL A 32 2.96 5.10 3.53
C VAL A 32 2.15 5.08 4.83
N SER A 33 2.68 4.43 5.87
CA SER A 33 1.98 4.23 7.14
C SER A 33 2.36 5.24 8.23
N LYS A 34 3.29 6.16 7.95
CA LYS A 34 3.69 7.19 8.92
C LYS A 34 2.47 7.91 9.48
N THR A 35 2.50 8.19 10.79
CA THR A 35 1.42 8.85 11.55
C THR A 35 0.14 8.04 11.79
N PHE A 36 0.00 6.85 11.20
CA PHE A 36 -1.12 5.95 11.48
C PHE A 36 -0.78 4.95 12.58
N ALA A 37 -1.73 4.67 13.46
CA ALA A 37 -1.56 3.65 14.49
C ALA A 37 -1.65 2.24 13.88
N ALA A 38 -1.09 1.24 14.57
CA ALA A 38 -1.15 -0.15 14.14
C ALA A 38 -2.60 -0.63 13.90
N THR A 39 -3.56 -0.17 14.69
CA THR A 39 -4.99 -0.48 14.55
C THR A 39 -5.59 0.01 13.23
N GLU A 40 -5.04 1.08 12.66
CA GLU A 40 -5.45 1.62 11.36
C GLU A 40 -4.78 0.88 10.20
N ILE A 41 -3.60 0.29 10.44
CA ILE A 41 -2.83 -0.46 9.44
C ILE A 41 -3.33 -1.91 9.31
N VAL A 42 -3.77 -2.54 10.41
CA VAL A 42 -4.25 -3.94 10.43
C VAL A 42 -5.31 -4.24 9.36
N PRO A 43 -6.34 -3.40 9.13
CA PRO A 43 -7.30 -3.62 8.04
C PRO A 43 -6.67 -3.63 6.65
N VAL A 44 -5.65 -2.80 6.42
CA VAL A 44 -4.94 -2.69 5.14
C VAL A 44 -4.05 -3.92 4.91
N ILE A 45 -3.43 -4.45 5.97
CA ILE A 45 -2.73 -5.75 5.94
C ILE A 45 -3.73 -6.88 5.64
N ALA A 46 -4.89 -6.91 6.30
CA ALA A 46 -5.93 -7.91 6.08
C ALA A 46 -6.46 -7.89 4.64
N ALA A 47 -6.52 -6.70 4.01
CA ALA A 47 -6.85 -6.52 2.60
C ALA A 47 -5.73 -6.89 1.62
N GLY A 48 -4.59 -7.40 2.13
CA GLY A 48 -3.52 -7.97 1.32
C GLY A 48 -2.40 -7.02 0.95
N GLN A 49 -2.31 -5.82 1.52
CA GLN A 49 -1.13 -4.97 1.36
C GLN A 49 0.05 -5.54 2.16
N ARG A 50 1.26 -5.49 1.59
CA ARG A 50 2.47 -6.04 2.22
C ARG A 50 3.63 -5.06 2.27
N ASP A 51 3.74 -4.18 1.28
CA ASP A 51 4.80 -3.18 1.23
C ASP A 51 4.37 -1.88 1.91
N PHE A 52 5.08 -1.51 2.98
CA PHE A 52 4.83 -0.30 3.76
C PHE A 52 6.07 0.57 3.84
N GLY A 53 5.88 1.89 3.85
CA GLY A 53 6.95 2.88 3.97
C GLY A 53 6.80 3.75 5.21
N GLU A 54 7.86 3.84 6.01
CA GLU A 54 7.98 4.69 7.20
C GLU A 54 9.13 5.67 7.03
N ASN A 55 8.89 6.95 7.28
CA ASN A 55 9.92 8.00 7.19
C ASN A 55 10.71 8.18 8.50
N ARG A 56 10.40 7.40 9.53
CA ARG A 56 11.14 7.33 10.77
C ARG A 56 11.50 5.88 10.99
N VAL A 57 12.78 5.60 11.22
CA VAL A 57 13.15 4.35 11.89
C VAL A 57 12.59 4.52 13.30
N GLN A 58 11.42 3.95 13.60
CA GLN A 58 11.09 3.70 15.00
C GLN A 58 12.23 2.82 15.48
N GLU A 59 13.10 3.39 16.34
CA GLU A 59 14.27 2.72 16.88
C GLU A 59 13.89 1.28 17.16
N ALA A 60 14.58 0.36 16.47
CA ALA A 60 14.28 -1.04 16.53
C ALA A 60 14.28 -1.45 18.01
N LYS A 61 13.07 -1.60 18.58
CA LYS A 61 12.75 -2.30 19.82
C LYS A 61 13.87 -2.30 20.87
N ALA A 62 13.77 -1.40 21.85
CA ALA A 62 14.17 -1.75 23.21
C ALA A 62 12.97 -2.40 23.92
#